data_AF-A0AAX0AV64-F1
#
_entry.id   AF-A0AAX0AV64-F1
#
_cell.length_a   1.000
_cell.length_b   1.000
_cell.length_c   1.000
_cell.angle_alpha   90.00
_cell.angle_beta   90.00
_cell.angle_gamma   90.00
#
_symmetry.space_group_name_H-M   'P 1'
#
loop_
_entity.id
_entity.type
_entity.pdbx_description
1 polymer ?
#
loop_
_entity_poly.entity_id
_entity_poly.type
_entity_poly.pdbx_seq_one_letter_code
_entity_poly.pdbx_strand_id
1 'polypeptide(L)'
;MSKALLFNKVIYLVFFICTIITCIIVYNDVDNSMASKFVIGYAVLALFMLLYVPIITLFNARKLKWDYLRKVLIKFVIMFATFFALNCVFDYIFKSPNVDILNAASHALGLSFGLAFVDVTFLERRKK
;
A
#
# COMPACT_ATOMS: atom_id res chain seq x y z
N MET A 1 22.61 3.02 9.99
CA MET A 1 21.19 2.74 9.70
C MET A 1 20.65 1.88 10.84
N SER A 2 19.45 2.15 11.41
CA SER A 2 18.97 1.31 12.53
C SER A 2 18.60 -0.08 12.03
N LYS A 3 18.78 -1.11 12.86
CA LYS A 3 18.45 -2.50 12.52
C LYS A 3 16.99 -2.66 12.05
N ALA A 4 16.07 -1.92 12.68
CA ALA A 4 14.66 -1.88 12.29
C ALA A 4 14.43 -1.34 10.88
N LEU A 5 15.17 -0.30 10.46
CA LEU A 5 15.02 0.29 9.13
C LEU A 5 15.54 -0.64 8.03
N LEU A 6 16.62 -1.39 8.31
CA LEU A 6 17.11 -2.45 7.43
C LEU A 6 16.09 -3.58 7.29
N PHE A 7 15.51 -4.02 8.41
CA PHE A 7 14.46 -5.05 8.42
C PHE A 7 13.25 -4.66 7.57
N ASN A 8 12.74 -3.43 7.72
CA ASN A 8 11.65 -2.93 6.89
C ASN A 8 12.02 -3.02 5.40
N LYS A 9 13.19 -2.49 5.00
CA LYS A 9 13.61 -2.53 3.58
C LYS A 9 13.69 -3.96 3.03
N VAL A 10 14.23 -4.90 3.80
CA VAL A 10 14.33 -6.31 3.39
C VAL A 10 12.95 -6.91 3.20
N ILE A 11 12.02 -6.73 4.15
CA ILE A 11 10.65 -7.24 4.04
C ILE A 11 9.95 -6.70 2.80
N TYR A 12 10.03 -5.39 2.54
CA TYR A 12 9.41 -4.79 1.36
C TYR A 12 10.02 -5.30 0.06
N LEU A 13 11.34 -5.50 0.03
CA LEU A 13 12.03 -6.06 -1.14
C LEU A 13 11.62 -7.51 -1.40
N VAL A 14 11.56 -8.34 -0.35
CA VAL A 14 11.06 -9.72 -0.45
C VAL A 14 9.61 -9.73 -0.94
N PHE A 15 8.75 -8.87 -0.38
CA PHE A 15 7.36 -8.75 -0.80
C PHE A 15 7.21 -8.37 -2.28
N PHE A 16 8.05 -7.44 -2.76
CA PHE A 16 8.06 -7.02 -4.16
C PHE A 16 8.49 -8.16 -5.09
N ILE A 17 9.56 -8.88 -4.74
CA ILE A 17 10.02 -10.05 -5.51
C ILE A 17 8.94 -11.13 -5.55
N CYS A 18 8.34 -11.46 -4.41
CA CYS A 18 7.25 -12.43 -4.34
C CYS A 18 6.05 -12.01 -5.20
N THR A 19 5.71 -10.70 -5.22
CA THR A 19 4.64 -10.17 -6.07
C THR A 19 4.93 -10.41 -7.55
N ILE A 20 6.15 -10.13 -8.01
CA ILE A 20 6.54 -10.37 -9.41
C ILE A 20 6.44 -11.86 -9.74
N ILE A 21 6.97 -12.74 -8.88
CA ILE A 21 6.92 -14.19 -9.11
C ILE A 21 5.47 -14.67 -9.17
N THR A 22 4.61 -14.23 -8.25
CA THR A 22 3.18 -14.56 -8.25
C THR A 22 2.48 -14.07 -9.52
N CYS A 23 2.77 -12.84 -9.98
CA CYS A 23 2.23 -12.35 -11.25
C CYS A 23 2.64 -13.23 -12.43
N ILE A 24 3.91 -13.66 -12.49
CA ILE A 24 4.40 -14.56 -13.55
C ILE A 24 3.69 -15.92 -13.50
N ILE A 25 3.49 -16.49 -12.31
CA ILE A 25 2.81 -17.78 -12.13
C ILE A 25 1.36 -17.68 -12.61
N VAL A 26 0.62 -16.67 -12.15
CA VAL A 26 -0.81 -16.49 -12.46
C VAL A 26 -1.01 -16.13 -13.94
N TYR A 27 -0.15 -15.28 -14.50
CA TYR A 27 -0.28 -14.85 -15.90
C TYR A 27 0.01 -15.98 -16.90
N ASN A 28 0.99 -16.85 -16.60
CA ASN A 28 1.34 -17.97 -17.49
C ASN A 28 0.53 -19.24 -17.19
N ASP A 29 -0.46 -19.19 -16.30
CA ASP A 29 -1.30 -20.33 -15.89
C ASP A 29 -0.48 -21.57 -15.49
N VAL A 30 0.56 -21.34 -14.68
CA VAL A 30 1.49 -22.42 -14.28
C VAL A 30 0.82 -23.32 -13.24
N ASP A 31 0.26 -24.43 -13.69
CA ASP A 31 -0.39 -25.42 -12.82
C ASP A 31 0.60 -26.48 -12.32
N ASN A 32 1.20 -26.22 -11.16
CA ASN A 32 2.02 -27.20 -10.44
C ASN A 32 1.83 -27.01 -8.92
N SER A 33 1.84 -28.10 -8.16
CA SER A 33 1.70 -28.10 -6.69
C SER A 33 2.64 -27.12 -5.99
N MET A 34 3.87 -26.95 -6.48
CA MET A 34 4.82 -25.99 -5.91
C MET A 34 4.40 -24.53 -6.17
N ALA A 35 3.91 -24.23 -7.37
CA ALA A 35 3.46 -22.89 -7.75
C ALA A 35 2.23 -22.48 -6.92
N SER A 36 1.24 -23.37 -6.77
CA SER A 36 0.04 -23.10 -5.97
C SER A 36 0.37 -22.85 -4.50
N LYS A 37 1.30 -23.63 -3.92
CA LYS A 37 1.79 -23.40 -2.55
C LYS A 37 2.49 -22.04 -2.41
N PHE A 38 3.26 -21.61 -3.41
CA PHE A 38 3.91 -20.31 -3.40
C PHE A 38 2.89 -19.17 -3.44
N VAL A 39 1.88 -19.25 -4.31
CA VAL A 39 0.81 -18.24 -4.41
C VAL A 39 0.04 -18.12 -3.10
N ILE A 40 -0.31 -19.24 -2.45
CA ILE A 40 -0.97 -19.24 -1.14
C ILE A 40 -0.06 -18.61 -0.08
N GLY A 41 1.22 -18.97 -0.06
CA GLY A 41 2.20 -18.36 0.86
C GLY A 41 2.34 -16.86 0.67
N TYR A 42 2.36 -16.40 -0.59
CA TYR A 42 2.35 -14.97 -0.92
C TYR A 42 1.06 -14.29 -0.44
N ALA A 43 -0.12 -14.90 -0.64
CA ALA A 43 -1.39 -14.33 -0.19
C ALA A 43 -1.41 -14.12 1.33
N VAL A 44 -0.89 -15.09 2.09
CA VAL A 44 -0.71 -14.95 3.55
C VAL A 44 0.25 -13.81 3.89
N LEU A 45 1.40 -13.73 3.20
CA LEU A 45 2.36 -12.63 3.38
C LEU A 45 1.73 -11.26 3.07
N ALA A 46 0.95 -11.15 1.99
CA ALA A 46 0.25 -9.93 1.60
C ALA A 46 -0.75 -9.48 2.67
N LEU A 47 -1.47 -10.42 3.28
CA LEU A 47 -2.38 -10.14 4.39
C LEU A 47 -1.62 -9.60 5.61
N PHE A 48 -0.48 -10.21 5.97
CA PHE A 48 0.38 -9.68 7.03
C PHE A 48 0.92 -8.29 6.71
N MET A 49 1.32 -8.04 5.46
CA MET A 49 1.78 -6.72 5.03
C MET A 49 0.68 -5.67 5.15
N LEU A 50 -0.55 -6.00 4.78
CA LEU A 50 -1.70 -5.10 4.89
C LEU A 50 -1.91 -4.60 6.32
N LEU A 51 -1.66 -5.45 7.33
CA LEU A 51 -1.70 -5.06 8.74
C LEU A 51 -0.41 -4.35 9.20
N TYR A 52 0.74 -4.84 8.77
CA TYR A 52 2.04 -4.34 9.19
C TYR A 52 2.29 -2.89 8.77
N VAL A 53 1.95 -2.52 7.53
CA VAL A 53 2.22 -1.18 6.97
C VAL A 53 1.53 -0.07 7.75
N PRO A 54 0.21 -0.11 8.04
CA PRO A 54 -0.45 0.90 8.87
C PRO A 54 0.13 0.97 10.29
N ILE A 55 0.42 -0.18 10.90
CA ILE A 55 0.96 -0.25 12.27
C ILE A 55 2.32 0.48 12.34
N ILE A 56 3.29 0.12 11.49
CA ILE A 56 4.62 0.73 11.54
C ILE A 56 4.57 2.22 11.19
N THR A 57 3.67 2.60 10.28
CA THR A 57 3.44 4.00 9.90
C THR A 57 2.93 4.81 11.09
N LEU A 58 1.97 4.28 11.85
CA LEU A 58 1.44 4.93 13.05
C LEU A 58 2.52 5.07 14.14
N PHE A 59 3.33 4.03 14.35
CA PHE A 59 4.46 4.08 15.29
C PHE A 59 5.53 5.09 14.88
N ASN A 60 5.81 5.25 13.59
CA ASN A 60 6.76 6.23 13.09
C ASN A 60 6.18 7.65 13.13
N ALA A 61 4.90 7.82 12.81
CA ALA A 61 4.21 9.10 12.85
C ALA A 61 4.23 9.75 14.24
N ARG A 62 4.11 8.94 15.31
CA ARG A 62 4.23 9.41 16.70
C ARG A 62 5.58 10.06 17.04
N LYS A 63 6.63 9.79 16.26
CA LYS A 63 7.98 10.33 16.47
C LYS A 63 8.24 11.61 15.67
N LEU A 64 7.31 12.03 14.82
CA LEU A 64 7.46 13.20 13.95
C LEU A 64 6.98 14.49 14.64
N LYS A 65 7.55 15.62 14.23
CA LYS A 65 7.04 16.94 14.63
C LYS A 65 5.63 17.13 14.07
N TRP A 66 4.77 17.78 14.84
CA TRP A 66 3.38 18.05 14.46
C TRP A 66 3.27 18.79 13.12
N ASP A 67 4.14 19.76 12.85
CA ASP A 67 4.13 20.53 11.59
C ASP A 67 4.36 19.64 10.36
N TYR A 68 5.25 18.65 10.48
CA TYR A 68 5.51 17.70 9.41
C TYR A 68 4.33 16.74 9.25
N LEU A 69 3.80 16.23 10.36
CA LEU A 69 2.63 15.35 10.34
C LEU A 69 1.42 16.03 9.69
N ARG A 70 1.17 17.30 9.99
CA ARG A 70 0.11 18.10 9.37
C ARG A 70 0.30 18.20 7.85
N LYS A 71 1.52 18.40 7.36
CA LYS A 71 1.81 18.42 5.91
C LYS A 71 1.50 17.08 5.25
N VAL A 72 1.88 15.97 5.88
CA VAL A 72 1.59 14.63 5.36
C VAL A 72 0.08 14.36 5.34
N LEU A 73 -0.65 14.76 6.37
CA LEU A 73 -2.11 14.62 6.42
C LEU A 73 -2.81 15.45 5.33
N ILE A 74 -2.38 16.69 5.10
CA ILE A 74 -2.92 17.52 4.01
C ILE A 74 -2.65 16.85 2.65
N LYS A 75 -1.44 16.34 2.42
CA LYS A 75 -1.09 15.59 1.21
C LYS A 75 -1.99 14.36 1.04
N PHE A 76 -2.23 13.62 2.12
CA PHE A 76 -3.15 12.47 2.14
C PHE A 76 -4.57 12.87 1.73
N VAL A 77 -5.14 13.92 2.33
CA VAL A 77 -6.51 14.37 2.02
C VAL A 77 -6.65 14.81 0.56
N ILE A 78 -5.68 15.56 0.03
CA ILE A 78 -5.68 15.98 -1.38
C ILE A 78 -5.61 14.77 -2.32
N MET A 79 -4.70 13.82 -2.04
CA MET A 79 -4.58 12.58 -2.82
C MET A 79 -5.84 11.72 -2.73
N PHE A 80 -6.43 11.59 -1.54
CA PHE A 80 -7.67 10.85 -1.34
C PHE A 80 -8.80 11.44 -2.16
N ALA A 81 -9.04 12.75 -2.06
CA ALA A 81 -10.09 13.42 -2.84
C ALA A 81 -9.89 13.24 -4.35
N THR A 82 -8.63 13.34 -4.81
CA THR A 82 -8.28 13.16 -6.23
C THR A 82 -8.56 11.73 -6.69
N PHE A 83 -8.05 10.71 -5.99
CA PHE A 83 -8.29 9.32 -6.36
C PHE A 83 -9.75 8.92 -6.21
N PHE A 84 -10.47 9.46 -5.23
CA PHE A 84 -11.88 9.19 -5.04
C PHE A 84 -12.69 9.72 -6.22
N ALA A 85 -12.49 11.00 -6.60
CA ALA A 85 -13.14 11.58 -7.76
C ALA A 85 -12.82 10.80 -9.06
N LEU A 86 -11.56 10.43 -9.26
CA LEU A 86 -11.16 9.62 -10.42
C LEU A 86 -11.84 8.25 -10.44
N ASN A 87 -11.91 7.55 -9.30
CA ASN A 87 -12.61 6.26 -9.22
C ASN A 87 -14.10 6.41 -9.53
N CYS A 88 -14.76 7.44 -9.00
CA CYS A 88 -16.18 7.70 -9.31
C CYS A 88 -16.40 7.97 -10.80
N VAL A 89 -15.52 8.76 -11.44
CA VAL A 89 -15.59 9.04 -12.88
C VAL A 89 -15.37 7.76 -13.70
N PHE A 90 -14.39 6.94 -13.32
CA PHE A 90 -14.13 5.68 -14.02
C PHE A 90 -15.27 4.67 -13.87
N ASP A 91 -15.83 4.52 -12.67
CA ASP A 91 -16.98 3.63 -12.45
C ASP A 91 -18.19 4.07 -13.27
N TYR A 92 -18.45 5.38 -13.34
CA TYR A 92 -19.53 5.95 -14.13
C TYR A 92 -19.35 5.70 -15.64
N ILE A 93 -18.13 5.84 -16.17
CA ILE A 93 -17.83 5.66 -17.59
C ILE A 93 -17.81 4.18 -18.00
N PHE A 94 -17.20 3.31 -17.19
CA PHE A 94 -16.86 1.94 -17.61
C PHE A 94 -17.81 0.85 -17.10
N LYS A 95 -18.55 1.08 -16.00
CA LYS A 95 -19.26 0.00 -15.30
C LYS A 95 -20.78 0.15 -15.34
N SER A 96 -21.30 1.24 -14.78
CA SER A 96 -22.75 1.50 -14.66
C SER A 96 -22.99 2.87 -13.99
N PRO A 97 -24.15 3.53 -14.21
CA PRO A 97 -24.49 4.78 -13.52
C PRO A 97 -24.55 4.67 -11.98
N ASN A 98 -24.66 3.46 -11.44
CA ASN A 98 -24.60 3.22 -10.00
C ASN A 98 -23.15 3.14 -9.52
N VAL A 99 -22.64 4.29 -9.08
CA VAL A 99 -21.30 4.41 -8.49
C VAL A 99 -21.28 3.70 -7.14
N ASP A 100 -20.38 2.72 -7.01
CA ASP A 100 -20.13 2.06 -5.73
C ASP A 100 -19.17 2.92 -4.89
N ILE A 101 -19.76 3.81 -4.10
CA ILE A 101 -19.05 4.78 -3.27
C ILE A 101 -18.09 4.08 -2.30
N LEU A 102 -18.46 2.91 -1.76
CA LEU A 102 -17.66 2.21 -0.77
C LEU A 102 -16.40 1.61 -1.40
N ASN A 103 -16.53 1.04 -2.60
CA ASN A 103 -15.38 0.56 -3.37
C ASN A 103 -14.48 1.71 -3.83
N ALA A 104 -15.05 2.80 -4.36
CA ALA A 104 -14.29 3.97 -4.77
C ALA A 104 -13.51 4.60 -3.60
N ALA A 105 -14.15 4.70 -2.42
CA ALA A 105 -13.51 5.19 -1.20
C ALA A 105 -12.41 4.24 -0.71
N SER A 106 -12.66 2.93 -0.71
CA SER A 106 -11.67 1.93 -0.27
C SER A 106 -10.40 1.94 -1.13
N HIS A 107 -10.54 2.00 -2.45
CA HIS A 107 -9.42 2.12 -3.38
C HIS A 107 -8.66 3.43 -3.18
N ALA A 108 -9.38 4.55 -3.11
CA ALA A 108 -8.79 5.86 -2.90
C ALA A 108 -8.03 5.93 -1.57
N LEU A 109 -8.57 5.33 -0.50
CA LEU A 109 -7.95 5.30 0.82
C LEU A 109 -6.65 4.51 0.80
N GLY A 110 -6.64 3.30 0.23
CA GLY A 110 -5.43 2.48 0.13
C GLY A 110 -4.31 3.17 -0.65
N LEU A 111 -4.63 3.71 -1.83
CA LEU A 111 -3.66 4.39 -2.69
C LEU A 111 -3.11 5.68 -2.08
N SER A 112 -4.00 6.54 -1.58
CA SER A 112 -3.59 7.80 -0.95
C SER A 112 -2.79 7.57 0.33
N PHE A 113 -3.14 6.56 1.14
CA PHE A 113 -2.38 6.19 2.33
C PHE A 113 -0.96 5.74 1.97
N GLY A 114 -0.84 4.79 1.03
CA GLY A 114 0.47 4.29 0.59
C GLY A 114 1.38 5.39 0.06
N LEU A 115 0.87 6.29 -0.78
CA LEU A 115 1.67 7.35 -1.41
C LEU A 115 1.98 8.52 -0.46
N ALA A 116 1.04 8.92 0.40
CA ALA A 116 1.26 10.04 1.31
C ALA A 116 2.22 9.67 2.44
N PHE A 117 2.13 8.45 2.95
CA PHE A 117 2.88 8.02 4.13
C PHE A 117 4.16 7.22 3.84
N VAL A 118 4.49 6.92 2.58
CA VAL A 118 5.73 6.18 2.21
C VAL A 118 6.97 6.73 2.93
N ASP A 119 7.16 8.05 2.97
CA ASP A 119 8.31 8.67 3.62
C ASP A 119 8.32 8.43 5.15
N VAL A 120 7.13 8.40 5.76
CA VAL A 120 6.92 8.14 7.19
C VAL A 120 7.19 6.66 7.50
N THR A 121 6.71 5.76 6.66
CA THR A 121 6.86 4.31 6.80
C THR A 121 8.32 3.88 6.67
N PHE A 122 9.02 4.39 5.65
CA PHE A 122 10.43 4.07 5.41
C PHE A 122 11.39 4.91 6.25
N LEU A 123 10.87 5.87 7.02
CA LEU A 123 11.58 6.65 8.05
C LEU A 123 12.93 7.13 7.54
N GLU A 124 12.98 7.57 6.29
CA GLU A 124 14.18 8.19 5.77
C GLU A 124 14.33 9.48 6.58
N ARG A 125 15.32 9.51 7.48
CA ARG A 125 15.59 10.64 8.38
C ARG A 125 16.03 11.84 7.56
N ARG A 126 15.13 12.43 6.79
CA ARG A 126 15.24 13.79 6.29
C ARG A 126 14.80 14.65 7.47
N LYS A 127 15.69 14.78 8.46
CA LYS A 127 15.65 15.90 9.41
C LYS A 127 15.56 17.17 8.56
N LYS A 128 14.38 17.76 8.46
CA LYS A 128 14.20 19.19 8.25
C LYS A 128 13.10 19.62 9.21
#